data_AF-A0A2N9MUF7-F1
#
_entry.id   AF-A0A2N9MUF7-F1
#
_cell.length_a   1.000
_cell.length_b   1.000
_cell.length_c   1.000
_cell.angle_alpha   90.00
_cell.angle_beta   90.00
_cell.angle_gamma   90.00
#
_symmetry.space_group_name_H-M   'P 1'
#
loop_
_entity.id
_entity.type
_entity.pdbx_description
1 polymer ?
#
loop_
_entity_poly.entity_id
_entity_poly.type
_entity_poly.pdbx_seq_one_letter_code
_entity_poly.pdbx_strand_id
1 'polypeptide(L)'
;MTRDGGFEAYESLDGRTLYYVSGAELRGVPVAGGSWTRVTDHPINHGWWSVSARGIYFAGILPPNSQSRNGPFPVFFLNPLSGLTREVTSIDGPLASSSPDFDISGDGRTLVYSRREVSTSQIRMLEVRP
;
A
#
# COMPACT_ATOMS: atom_id res chain seq x y z
N MET A 1 0.53 -18.76 11.08
CA MET A 1 1.32 -19.19 9.90
C MET A 1 0.34 -19.36 8.74
N THR A 2 0.49 -18.60 7.65
CA THR A 2 -0.33 -18.80 6.44
C THR A 2 0.12 -20.08 5.73
N ARG A 3 -0.83 -20.90 5.27
CA ARG A 3 -0.51 -22.21 4.69
C ARG A 3 -0.04 -22.13 3.23
N ASP A 4 -0.42 -21.06 2.52
CA ASP A 4 -0.17 -20.89 1.09
C ASP A 4 0.82 -19.75 0.80
N GLY A 5 1.64 -19.37 1.80
CA GLY A 5 2.48 -18.18 1.74
C GLY A 5 1.70 -16.87 1.98
N GLY A 6 2.32 -15.75 1.63
CA GLY A 6 1.81 -14.41 1.91
C GLY A 6 2.51 -13.71 3.07
N PHE A 7 2.51 -12.38 3.03
CA PHE A 7 3.18 -11.51 4.00
C PHE A 7 2.35 -10.25 4.20
N GLU A 8 2.75 -9.42 5.18
CA GLU A 8 2.05 -8.18 5.55
C GLU A 8 0.57 -8.44 5.88
N ALA A 9 0.30 -8.84 7.12
CA ALA A 9 -1.05 -9.19 7.55
C ALA A 9 -1.62 -8.16 8.52
N TYR A 10 -2.89 -7.84 8.36
CA TYR A 10 -3.66 -6.97 9.24
C TYR A 10 -4.94 -7.66 9.66
N GLU A 11 -5.27 -7.57 10.95
CA GLU A 11 -6.57 -8.04 11.46
C GLU A 11 -7.65 -6.99 11.16
N SER A 12 -8.87 -7.44 10.85
CA SER A 12 -10.04 -6.57 10.88
C SER A 12 -10.23 -6.02 12.30
N LEU A 13 -10.75 -4.79 12.45
CA LEU A 13 -10.89 -4.21 13.78
C LEU A 13 -11.88 -4.95 14.69
N ASP A 14 -12.78 -5.75 14.12
CA ASP A 14 -13.66 -6.63 14.88
C ASP A 14 -13.00 -7.96 15.29
N GLY A 15 -11.74 -8.18 14.93
CA GLY A 15 -10.93 -9.35 15.30
C GLY A 15 -11.35 -10.64 14.60
N ARG A 16 -12.14 -10.56 13.52
CA ARG A 16 -12.75 -11.75 12.89
C ARG A 16 -12.02 -12.25 11.67
N THR A 17 -11.36 -11.35 10.94
CA THR A 17 -10.72 -11.67 9.66
C THR A 17 -9.28 -11.19 9.65
N LEU A 18 -8.36 -12.06 9.25
CA LEU A 18 -6.99 -11.71 8.94
C LEU A 18 -6.89 -11.43 7.43
N TYR A 19 -6.57 -10.20 7.07
CA TYR A 19 -6.24 -9.82 5.70
C TYR A 19 -4.73 -9.93 5.47
N TYR A 20 -4.33 -10.39 4.30
CA TYR A 20 -2.92 -10.46 3.91
C TYR A 20 -2.77 -10.45 2.40
N VAL A 21 -1.59 -10.08 1.92
CA VAL A 21 -1.28 -10.12 0.48
C VAL A 21 -0.48 -11.37 0.11
N SER A 22 -0.81 -11.93 -1.04
CA SER A 22 -0.06 -13.02 -1.68
C SER A 22 0.11 -12.69 -3.15
N GLY A 23 1.34 -12.34 -3.57
CA GLY A 23 1.56 -11.73 -4.87
C GLY A 23 0.89 -10.35 -4.93
N ALA A 24 -0.08 -10.19 -5.83
CA ALA A 24 -0.92 -8.98 -5.90
C ALA A 24 -2.36 -9.21 -5.41
N GLU A 25 -2.65 -10.38 -4.83
CA GLU A 25 -3.99 -10.74 -4.37
C GLU A 25 -4.16 -10.42 -2.89
N LEU A 26 -5.18 -9.62 -2.58
CA LEU A 26 -5.63 -9.44 -1.21
C LEU A 26 -6.56 -10.58 -0.81
N ARG A 27 -6.14 -11.32 0.21
CA ARG A 27 -6.84 -12.47 0.76
C ARG A 27 -7.36 -12.13 2.15
N GLY A 28 -8.53 -12.68 2.49
CA GLY A 28 -9.09 -12.66 3.83
C GLY A 28 -9.29 -14.08 4.33
N VAL A 29 -8.93 -14.37 5.58
CA VAL A 29 -9.20 -15.66 6.23
C VAL A 29 -9.81 -15.43 7.62
N PRO A 30 -10.81 -16.22 8.05
CA PRO A 30 -11.31 -16.12 9.41
C PRO A 30 -10.19 -16.40 10.44
N VAL A 31 -10.11 -15.59 11.49
CA VAL A 31 -9.11 -15.76 12.56
C VAL A 31 -9.30 -17.10 13.28
N ALA A 32 -10.54 -17.58 13.39
CA ALA A 32 -10.86 -18.91 13.91
C ALA A 32 -10.38 -20.08 13.01
N GLY A 33 -9.83 -19.77 11.83
CA GLY A 33 -9.41 -20.75 10.83
C GLY A 33 -10.47 -20.99 9.76
N GLY A 34 -10.02 -21.48 8.60
CA GLY A 34 -10.85 -21.72 7.42
C GLY A 34 -10.06 -21.55 6.13
N SER A 35 -10.75 -21.63 5.00
CA SER A 35 -10.19 -21.26 3.70
C SER A 35 -10.15 -19.74 3.57
N TRP A 36 -9.12 -19.24 2.88
CA TRP A 36 -9.08 -17.83 2.49
C TRP A 36 -10.06 -17.56 1.34
N THR A 37 -10.48 -16.31 1.20
CA THR A 37 -11.22 -15.80 0.05
C THR A 37 -10.50 -14.59 -0.54
N ARG A 38 -10.63 -14.39 -1.85
CA ARG A 38 -10.20 -13.14 -2.50
C ARG A 38 -11.13 -12.02 -2.04
N VAL A 39 -10.55 -10.90 -1.60
CA VAL A 39 -11.32 -9.74 -1.10
C VAL A 39 -11.70 -8.78 -2.22
N THR A 40 -10.84 -8.64 -3.24
CA THR A 40 -11.08 -7.77 -4.39
C THR A 40 -10.31 -8.28 -5.62
N ASP A 41 -10.79 -7.96 -6.81
CA ASP A 41 -10.07 -8.21 -8.07
C ASP A 41 -9.04 -7.11 -8.38
N HIS A 42 -9.02 -6.02 -7.62
CA HIS A 42 -7.97 -5.02 -7.74
C HIS A 42 -6.62 -5.57 -7.26
N PRO A 43 -5.53 -5.38 -8.01
CA PRO A 43 -4.21 -5.76 -7.57
C PRO A 43 -3.78 -4.89 -6.38
N ILE A 44 -3.38 -5.53 -5.30
CA ILE A 44 -2.84 -4.86 -4.10
C ILE A 44 -1.34 -5.08 -4.05
N ASN A 45 -0.59 -3.98 -3.95
CA ASN A 45 0.85 -4.04 -3.78
C ASN A 45 1.22 -3.97 -2.30
N HIS A 46 2.15 -4.81 -1.90
CA HIS A 46 2.66 -4.82 -0.54
C HIS A 46 3.17 -3.44 -0.10
N GLY A 47 2.91 -3.11 1.17
CA GLY A 47 3.26 -1.87 1.82
C GLY A 47 2.49 -0.63 1.34
N TRP A 48 1.57 -0.78 0.38
CA TRP A 48 0.75 0.31 -0.14
C TRP A 48 -0.73 0.13 0.19
N TRP A 49 -1.03 -0.54 1.31
CA TRP A 49 -2.39 -0.76 1.79
C TRP A 49 -2.41 -0.91 3.31
N SER A 50 -3.56 -0.60 3.91
CA SER A 50 -3.79 -0.76 5.35
C SER A 50 -5.30 -0.84 5.67
N VAL A 51 -5.64 -1.21 6.91
CA VAL A 51 -6.99 -1.48 7.38
C VAL A 51 -7.44 -0.40 8.38
N SER A 52 -8.68 0.04 8.27
CA SER A 52 -9.33 0.95 9.22
C SER A 52 -10.71 0.45 9.62
N ALA A 53 -11.33 1.09 10.62
CA ALA A 53 -12.71 0.81 11.05
C ALA A 53 -13.74 0.95 9.92
N ARG A 54 -13.40 1.70 8.87
CA ARG A 54 -14.30 1.97 7.73
C ARG A 54 -14.16 0.92 6.63
N GLY A 55 -13.00 0.28 6.53
CA GLY A 55 -12.63 -0.60 5.44
C GLY A 55 -11.13 -0.53 5.14
N ILE A 56 -10.75 -1.06 3.98
CA ILE A 56 -9.35 -1.19 3.55
C ILE A 56 -9.02 -0.04 2.62
N TYR A 57 -7.85 0.55 2.78
CA TYR A 57 -7.34 1.60 1.90
C TYR A 57 -6.10 1.11 1.20
N PHE A 58 -5.96 1.42 -0.09
CA PHE A 58 -4.76 1.05 -0.85
C PHE A 58 -4.45 2.09 -1.93
N ALA A 59 -3.16 2.28 -2.21
CA ALA A 59 -2.71 3.11 -3.32
C ALA A 59 -2.62 2.27 -4.61
N GLY A 60 -3.04 2.85 -5.73
CA GLY A 60 -2.96 2.26 -7.08
C GLY A 60 -1.53 2.21 -7.64
N ILE A 61 -0.58 1.72 -6.83
CA ILE A 61 0.84 1.63 -7.16
C ILE A 61 1.14 0.18 -7.53
N LEU A 62 1.19 -0.09 -8.83
CA LEU A 62 1.50 -1.43 -9.34
C LEU A 62 2.96 -1.84 -9.04
N PRO A 63 3.28 -3.16 -9.04
CA PRO A 63 4.61 -3.67 -8.68
C PRO A 63 5.75 -3.04 -9.50
N PRO A 64 6.98 -3.00 -8.94
CA PRO A 64 8.03 -2.12 -9.42
C PRO A 64 8.60 -2.55 -10.78
N ASN A 65 8.53 -1.62 -11.74
CA ASN A 65 9.44 -1.54 -12.88
C ASN A 65 10.08 -0.13 -12.90
N SER A 66 11.03 0.05 -11.99
CA SER A 66 12.20 0.94 -12.08
C SER A 66 11.99 2.32 -12.68
N GLN A 67 11.39 3.23 -11.91
CA GLN A 67 11.69 4.67 -11.86
C GLN A 67 10.80 5.31 -10.79
N SER A 68 11.29 6.36 -10.12
CA SER A 68 10.43 7.23 -9.31
C SER A 68 9.32 7.73 -10.22
N ARG A 69 8.10 7.24 -9.99
CA ARG A 69 6.95 7.67 -10.73
C ARG A 69 6.51 9.00 -10.13
N ASN A 70 6.36 10.01 -10.99
CA ASN A 70 5.64 11.21 -10.62
C ASN A 70 4.16 10.86 -10.64
N GLY A 71 3.45 11.18 -9.55
CA GLY A 71 2.01 10.97 -9.43
C GLY A 71 1.20 11.85 -10.39
N PRO A 72 -0.12 11.94 -10.22
CA PRO A 72 -0.88 11.43 -9.06
C PRO A 72 -1.10 9.91 -9.08
N PHE A 73 -1.05 9.27 -7.91
CA PHE A 73 -1.45 7.88 -7.70
C PHE A 73 -2.81 7.84 -7.00
N PRO A 74 -3.83 7.19 -7.56
CA PRO A 74 -5.12 7.11 -6.91
C PRO A 74 -5.01 6.30 -5.61
N VAL A 75 -5.73 6.74 -4.58
CA VAL A 75 -5.97 5.99 -3.35
C VAL A 75 -7.42 5.53 -3.39
N PHE A 76 -7.61 4.24 -3.14
CA PHE A 76 -8.91 3.60 -3.15
C PHE A 76 -9.33 3.24 -1.73
N PHE A 77 -10.64 3.34 -1.51
CA PHE A 77 -11.34 2.67 -0.43
C PHE A 77 -11.95 1.38 -0.95
N LEU A 78 -11.79 0.30 -0.20
CA LEU A 78 -12.37 -1.02 -0.43
C LEU A 78 -13.29 -1.36 0.73
N ASN A 79 -14.54 -1.67 0.41
CA ASN A 79 -15.43 -2.34 1.36
C ASN A 79 -15.12 -3.85 1.31
N PRO A 80 -14.54 -4.44 2.38
CA PRO A 80 -14.09 -5.83 2.33
C PRO A 80 -15.24 -6.85 2.35
N LEU A 81 -16.47 -6.43 2.67
CA LEU A 81 -17.65 -7.31 2.65
C LEU A 81 -18.22 -7.46 1.24
N SER A 82 -18.25 -6.38 0.47
CA SER A 82 -18.78 -6.38 -0.90
C SER A 82 -17.70 -6.53 -1.96
N GLY A 83 -16.43 -6.34 -1.63
CA GLY A 83 -15.32 -6.29 -2.56
C GLY A 83 -15.29 -5.03 -3.43
N LEU A 84 -16.26 -4.12 -3.27
CA LEU A 84 -16.40 -2.91 -4.07
C LEU A 84 -15.34 -1.88 -3.67
N THR A 85 -14.75 -1.28 -4.69
CA THR A 85 -13.72 -0.25 -4.59
C THR A 85 -14.25 1.08 -5.13
N ARG A 86 -13.74 2.19 -4.58
CA ARG A 86 -13.89 3.52 -5.15
C ARG A 86 -12.67 4.37 -4.82
N GLU A 87 -12.32 5.27 -5.73
CA GLU A 87 -11.28 6.25 -5.45
C GLU A 87 -11.76 7.25 -4.38
N VAL A 88 -10.84 7.69 -3.52
CA VAL A 88 -11.13 8.63 -2.43
C VAL A 88 -10.21 9.84 -2.40
N THR A 89 -9.00 9.72 -2.93
CA THR A 89 -8.02 10.81 -3.05
C THR A 89 -6.87 10.34 -3.95
N SER A 90 -5.81 11.15 -4.06
CA SER A 90 -4.57 10.77 -4.74
C SER A 90 -3.34 11.19 -3.96
N ILE A 91 -2.24 10.48 -4.17
CA ILE A 91 -0.91 10.79 -3.65
C ILE A 91 -0.06 11.41 -4.77
N ASP A 92 0.58 12.54 -4.49
CA ASP A 92 1.53 13.13 -5.40
C ASP A 92 2.93 12.53 -5.23
N GLY A 93 3.62 12.34 -6.36
CA GLY A 93 5.00 11.83 -6.39
C GLY A 93 6.06 12.92 -6.14
N PRO A 94 7.35 12.57 -6.18
CA PRO A 94 7.89 11.24 -6.48
C PRO A 94 7.76 10.25 -5.31
N LEU A 95 7.34 9.01 -5.63
CA LEU A 95 7.35 7.89 -4.69
C LEU A 95 8.46 6.89 -5.03
N ALA A 96 8.98 6.23 -4.00
CA ALA A 96 9.82 5.05 -4.14
C ALA A 96 8.95 3.80 -4.05
N SER A 97 8.42 3.32 -5.18
CA SER A 97 7.46 2.20 -5.18
C SER A 97 8.02 0.90 -4.57
N SER A 98 9.35 0.74 -4.51
CA SER A 98 10.06 -0.40 -3.89
C SER A 98 10.40 -0.21 -2.41
N SER A 99 10.09 0.94 -1.82
CA SER A 99 10.28 1.25 -0.41
C SER A 99 8.96 1.80 0.13
N PRO A 100 7.93 0.92 0.22
CA PRO A 100 6.60 1.34 0.59
C PRO A 100 6.57 1.85 2.03
N ASP A 101 5.76 2.89 2.24
CA ASP A 101 5.43 3.43 3.55
C ASP A 101 4.10 4.15 3.41
N PHE A 102 3.03 3.48 3.83
CA PHE A 102 1.65 3.89 3.69
C PHE A 102 0.88 3.34 4.89
N ASP A 103 0.10 4.18 5.56
CA ASP A 103 -0.81 3.72 6.60
C ASP A 103 -2.07 4.61 6.68
N ILE A 104 -3.13 4.08 7.24
CA ILE A 104 -4.38 4.77 7.53
C ILE A 104 -4.66 4.72 9.03
N SER A 105 -5.07 5.85 9.61
CA SER A 105 -5.54 5.87 11.00
C SER A 105 -6.69 4.89 11.21
N GLY A 106 -6.80 4.33 12.43
CA GLY A 106 -7.85 3.37 12.77
C GLY A 106 -9.27 3.87 12.51
N ASP A 107 -9.52 5.18 12.59
CA ASP A 107 -10.82 5.79 12.26
C ASP A 107 -11.03 6.04 10.74
N GLY A 108 -10.03 5.77 9.91
CA GLY A 108 -10.09 5.89 8.45
C GLY A 108 -10.19 7.34 7.97
N ARG A 109 -9.54 8.28 8.66
CA ARG A 109 -9.56 9.72 8.34
C ARG A 109 -8.22 10.32 7.96
N THR A 110 -7.13 9.75 8.44
CA THR A 110 -5.78 10.29 8.22
C THR A 110 -4.94 9.24 7.52
N LEU A 111 -4.43 9.58 6.35
CA LEU A 111 -3.52 8.74 5.59
C LEU A 111 -2.12 9.33 5.71
N VAL A 112 -1.14 8.50 6.04
CA VAL A 112 0.27 8.88 6.08
C VAL A 112 1.04 8.07 5.04
N TYR A 113 2.01 8.70 4.41
CA TYR A 113 2.90 8.04 3.46
C TYR A 113 4.24 8.77 3.37
N SER A 114 5.29 8.06 2.99
CA SER A 114 6.58 8.69 2.70
C SER A 114 6.72 9.08 1.24
N ARG A 115 7.20 10.31 1.03
CA ARG A 115 7.62 10.83 -0.28
C ARG A 115 9.13 10.82 -0.36
N ARG A 116 9.68 10.48 -1.53
CA ARG A 116 11.14 10.51 -1.74
C ARG A 116 11.55 11.84 -2.34
N GLU A 117 11.85 12.83 -1.52
CA GLU A 117 12.48 14.05 -2.02
C GLU A 117 13.96 13.78 -2.30
N VAL A 118 14.38 13.91 -3.56
CA VAL A 118 15.78 13.72 -3.94
C VAL A 118 16.58 14.94 -3.49
N SER A 119 17.48 14.77 -2.53
CA SER A 119 18.56 15.74 -2.31
C SER A 119 19.51 15.66 -3.51
N THR A 120 19.56 16.72 -4.32
CA THR A 120 20.54 16.79 -5.41
C THR A 120 21.90 17.18 -4.83
N SER A 121 22.93 16.40 -5.13
CA SER A 121 24.32 16.76 -4.84
C SER A 121 24.96 17.32 -6.11
N GLN A 122 25.52 18.52 -6.05
CA GLN A 122 26.34 19.09 -7.13
C GLN A 122 27.81 19.01 -6.74
N ILE A 123 28.62 18.37 -7.57
CA ILE A 123 30.09 18.44 -7.48
C ILE A 123 30.56 19.38 -8.58
N ARG A 124 31.41 20.35 -8.24
CA ARG A 124 32.03 21.27 -9.19
C ARG A 124 33.55 21.23 -9.02
N MET A 125 34.26 21.32 -10.14
CA MET A 125 35.71 21.46 -10.19
C MET A 125 36.05 22.90 -10.55
N LEU A 126 37.07 23.46 -9.89
CA LEU A 126 37.70 24.71 -10.29
C LEU A 126 39.18 24.44 -10.57
N GLU A 127 39.70 25.02 -11.63
CA GLU A 127 41.13 25.05 -11.89
C GLU A 127 41.76 26.21 -11.11
N VAL A 128 42.81 25.92 -10.35
CA VAL A 128 43.64 26.95 -9.71
C VAL A 128 44.80 27.25 -10.65
N ARG A 129 44.95 28.52 -11.06
CA ARG A 129 46.13 28.95 -11.82
C ARG A 129 47.31 29.16 -10.86
N PRO A 130 48.55 28.79 -11.25
CA PRO A 130 49.73 29.02 -10.45
C PRO A 130 50.03 30.51 -10.25
#